data_AF-A0A1V9VWK1-F1
#
_entry.id   AF-A0A1V9VWK1-F1
#
_cell.length_a   1.000
_cell.length_b   1.000
_cell.length_c   1.000
_cell.angle_alpha   90.00
_cell.angle_beta   90.00
_cell.angle_gamma   90.00
#
_symmetry.space_group_name_H-M   'P 1'
#
loop_
_entity.id
_entity.type
_entity.pdbx_description
1 polymer ?
#
loop_
_entity_poly.entity_id
_entity_poly.type
_entity_poly.pdbx_seq_one_letter_code
_entity_poly.pdbx_strand_id
1 'polypeptide(L)'
;MKKLAKEIDNYLSSKNKTYTDFAKEIGVAKSTISNWINKDKEISVYTFSKIANVIFENDKDKQEQKIIEYISTLDDRLNINARVAFALAHLNDHLILMEYLHEICKNSMDLEMRRFADVFNLYIDRLKGKNVREVYLNIQKMRNSNADIEIFSDILSMLILCDLGDFGLMEGYKERIENNIADDKLVTNTYLKSLYGFWVKELWSYSILRGNNSLEFVRENGELRTYKDINFFPVMEALLNIRSGENLMFSDYKKSGSVAKLEKI
;
A
#
# COMPACT_ATOMS: atom_id res chain seq x y z
N MET A 1 -14.80 -19.72 -5.48
CA MET A 1 -15.68 -18.56 -5.85
C MET A 1 -17.07 -18.57 -5.23
N LYS A 2 -17.87 -19.67 -5.29
CA LYS A 2 -19.27 -19.69 -4.75
C LYS A 2 -19.42 -19.22 -3.28
N LYS A 3 -18.46 -19.53 -2.42
CA LYS A 3 -18.47 -19.10 -1.00
C LYS A 3 -18.34 -17.57 -0.85
N LEU A 4 -17.50 -16.93 -1.66
CA LEU A 4 -17.25 -15.49 -1.62
C LEU A 4 -18.40 -14.69 -2.24
N ALA A 5 -19.00 -15.19 -3.32
CA ALA A 5 -20.22 -14.59 -3.88
C ALA A 5 -21.34 -14.53 -2.82
N LYS A 6 -21.50 -15.59 -2.03
CA LYS A 6 -22.45 -15.60 -0.91
C LYS A 6 -22.09 -14.59 0.20
N GLU A 7 -20.80 -14.43 0.50
CA GLU A 7 -20.34 -13.41 1.46
C GLU A 7 -20.67 -11.99 0.98
N ILE A 8 -20.50 -11.72 -0.33
CA ILE A 8 -20.92 -10.46 -0.96
C ILE A 8 -22.44 -10.28 -0.84
N ASP A 9 -23.24 -11.27 -1.25
CA ASP A 9 -24.71 -11.20 -1.19
C ASP A 9 -25.21 -10.91 0.22
N ASN A 10 -24.64 -11.58 1.22
CA ASN A 10 -24.98 -11.37 2.63
C ASN A 10 -24.64 -9.95 3.09
N TYR A 11 -23.45 -9.44 2.73
CA TYR A 11 -23.05 -8.08 3.04
C TYR A 11 -24.01 -7.06 2.43
N LEU A 12 -24.29 -7.18 1.13
CA LEU A 12 -25.20 -6.30 0.40
C LEU A 12 -26.61 -6.31 1.00
N SER A 13 -27.13 -7.49 1.32
CA SER A 13 -28.44 -7.65 1.95
C SER A 13 -28.47 -6.98 3.34
N SER A 14 -27.41 -7.16 4.14
CA SER A 14 -27.33 -6.58 5.50
C SER A 14 -27.24 -5.05 5.51
N LYS A 15 -26.69 -4.45 4.44
CA LYS A 15 -26.52 -3.01 4.30
C LYS A 15 -27.58 -2.37 3.39
N ASN A 16 -28.56 -3.15 2.91
CA ASN A 16 -29.57 -2.73 1.93
C ASN A 16 -28.95 -2.06 0.69
N LYS A 17 -27.81 -2.60 0.20
CA LYS A 17 -27.07 -2.09 -0.96
C LYS A 17 -27.31 -2.98 -2.17
N THR A 18 -27.30 -2.40 -3.36
CA THR A 18 -27.28 -3.19 -4.61
C THR A 18 -25.85 -3.45 -5.07
N TYR A 19 -25.68 -4.41 -5.99
CA TYR A 19 -24.41 -4.60 -6.70
C TYR A 19 -23.94 -3.34 -7.46
N THR A 20 -24.86 -2.45 -7.84
CA THR A 20 -24.51 -1.18 -8.48
C THR A 20 -23.88 -0.23 -7.47
N ASP A 21 -24.44 -0.16 -6.26
CA ASP A 21 -23.91 0.68 -5.17
C ASP A 21 -22.55 0.17 -4.72
N PHE A 22 -22.42 -1.16 -4.60
CA PHE A 22 -21.15 -1.81 -4.29
C PHE A 22 -20.06 -1.52 -5.33
N ALA A 23 -20.38 -1.64 -6.62
CA ALA A 23 -19.41 -1.34 -7.67
C ALA A 23 -18.95 0.14 -7.63
N LYS A 24 -19.86 1.08 -7.31
CA LYS A 24 -19.53 2.49 -7.13
C LYS A 24 -18.61 2.71 -5.92
N GLU A 25 -18.90 2.06 -4.80
CA GLU A 25 -18.08 2.13 -3.58
C GLU A 25 -16.67 1.58 -3.81
N ILE A 26 -16.53 0.49 -4.56
CA ILE A 26 -15.24 -0.06 -4.97
C ILE A 26 -14.57 0.80 -6.07
N GLY A 27 -15.30 1.69 -6.74
CA GLY A 27 -14.77 2.51 -7.83
C GLY A 27 -14.48 1.72 -9.11
N VAL A 28 -15.33 0.74 -9.44
CA VAL A 28 -15.23 -0.07 -10.67
C VAL A 28 -16.55 -0.12 -11.43
N ALA A 29 -16.49 -0.51 -12.70
CA ALA A 29 -17.70 -0.77 -13.47
C ALA A 29 -18.47 -1.96 -12.87
N LYS A 30 -19.81 -1.87 -12.82
CA LYS A 30 -20.69 -2.98 -12.39
C LYS A 30 -20.41 -4.28 -13.16
N SER A 31 -20.07 -4.16 -14.44
CA SER A 31 -19.72 -5.29 -15.29
C SER A 31 -18.47 -6.03 -14.81
N THR A 32 -17.52 -5.37 -14.16
CA THR A 32 -16.34 -6.01 -13.57
C THR A 32 -16.74 -7.02 -12.50
N ILE A 33 -17.55 -6.59 -11.53
CA ILE A 33 -18.05 -7.46 -10.45
C ILE A 33 -18.95 -8.57 -11.01
N SER A 34 -19.86 -8.22 -11.93
CA SER A 34 -20.77 -9.20 -12.54
C SER A 34 -20.05 -10.26 -13.36
N ASN A 35 -19.04 -9.89 -14.15
CA ASN A 35 -18.25 -10.84 -14.93
C ASN A 35 -17.40 -11.75 -14.04
N TRP A 36 -16.88 -11.22 -12.94
CA TRP A 36 -16.13 -12.01 -11.98
C TRP A 36 -16.99 -13.08 -11.31
N ILE A 37 -18.18 -12.70 -10.81
CA ILE A 37 -19.07 -13.62 -10.09
C ILE A 37 -19.73 -14.64 -11.03
N ASN A 38 -20.15 -14.21 -12.23
CA ASN A 38 -21.04 -15.02 -13.09
C ASN A 38 -20.35 -15.64 -14.30
N LYS A 39 -19.16 -15.18 -14.67
CA LYS A 39 -18.46 -15.62 -15.89
C LYS A 39 -17.04 -16.10 -15.61
N ASP A 40 -16.72 -16.33 -14.33
CA ASP A 40 -15.42 -16.78 -13.86
C ASP A 40 -14.24 -15.96 -14.41
N LYS A 41 -14.45 -14.66 -14.66
CA LYS A 41 -13.37 -13.77 -15.13
C LYS A 41 -12.56 -13.24 -13.96
N GLU A 42 -11.25 -13.40 -14.02
CA GLU A 42 -10.34 -12.83 -13.02
C GLU A 42 -10.43 -11.29 -12.96
N ILE A 43 -10.17 -10.75 -11.78
CA ILE A 43 -10.04 -9.32 -11.51
C ILE A 43 -8.64 -9.04 -10.97
N SER A 44 -8.21 -7.78 -10.95
CA SER A 44 -6.91 -7.45 -10.37
C SER A 44 -6.92 -7.68 -8.86
N VAL A 45 -5.76 -8.06 -8.29
CA VAL A 45 -5.59 -8.13 -6.83
C VAL A 45 -5.90 -6.80 -6.16
N TYR A 46 -5.62 -5.67 -6.83
CA TYR A 46 -6.04 -4.35 -6.38
C TYR A 46 -7.55 -4.24 -6.19
N THR A 47 -8.32 -4.65 -7.20
CA THR A 47 -9.80 -4.61 -7.14
C THR A 47 -10.31 -5.57 -6.07
N PHE A 48 -9.76 -6.77 -6.00
CA PHE A 48 -10.15 -7.75 -4.99
C PHE A 48 -9.86 -7.26 -3.58
N SER A 49 -8.71 -6.63 -3.35
CA SER A 49 -8.33 -6.13 -2.01
C SER A 49 -9.31 -5.04 -1.55
N LYS A 50 -9.80 -4.18 -2.45
CA LYS A 50 -10.88 -3.23 -2.15
C LYS A 50 -12.18 -3.94 -1.76
N ILE A 51 -12.54 -5.00 -2.49
CA ILE A 51 -13.72 -5.81 -2.18
C ILE A 51 -13.60 -6.41 -0.77
N ALA A 52 -12.44 -6.97 -0.43
CA ALA A 52 -12.18 -7.52 0.90
C ALA A 52 -12.29 -6.45 1.99
N ASN A 53 -11.70 -5.27 1.79
CA ASN A 53 -11.77 -4.16 2.75
C ASN A 53 -13.19 -3.69 3.03
N VAL A 54 -14.05 -3.59 1.99
CA VAL A 54 -15.43 -3.14 2.16
C VAL A 54 -16.32 -4.19 2.82
N ILE A 55 -16.13 -5.47 2.49
CA ILE A 55 -16.99 -6.56 3.01
C ILE A 55 -16.61 -6.91 4.44
N PHE A 56 -15.33 -6.90 4.75
CA PHE A 56 -14.76 -7.24 6.06
C PHE A 56 -14.24 -5.98 6.75
N GLU A 57 -15.06 -4.93 6.71
CA GLU A 57 -14.82 -3.66 7.39
C GLU A 57 -14.44 -3.93 8.86
N ASN A 58 -13.33 -3.35 9.32
CA ASN A 58 -12.78 -3.49 10.66
C ASN A 58 -12.32 -4.90 11.07
N ASP A 59 -12.21 -5.85 10.13
CA ASP A 59 -11.69 -7.21 10.37
C ASP A 59 -10.43 -7.47 9.52
N LYS A 60 -9.32 -6.85 9.93
CA LYS A 60 -8.02 -6.88 9.24
C LYS A 60 -7.56 -8.31 8.96
N ASP A 61 -7.60 -9.19 9.95
CA ASP A 61 -7.16 -10.58 9.81
C ASP A 61 -7.93 -11.31 8.70
N LYS A 62 -9.24 -11.08 8.62
CA LYS A 62 -10.08 -11.67 7.58
C LYS A 62 -9.84 -11.02 6.22
N GLN A 63 -9.56 -9.72 6.16
CA GLN A 63 -9.15 -9.07 4.91
C GLN A 63 -7.88 -9.72 4.36
N GLU A 64 -6.84 -9.88 5.19
CA GLU A 64 -5.59 -10.54 4.83
C GLU A 64 -5.83 -11.97 4.34
N GLN A 65 -6.56 -12.76 5.11
CA GLN A 65 -6.88 -14.15 4.76
C GLN A 65 -7.57 -14.24 3.39
N LYS A 66 -8.54 -13.36 3.11
CA LYS A 66 -9.28 -13.40 1.85
C LYS A 66 -8.43 -12.98 0.66
N ILE A 67 -7.52 -12.03 0.85
CA ILE A 67 -6.57 -11.64 -0.20
C ILE A 67 -5.60 -12.79 -0.48
N ILE A 68 -5.10 -13.47 0.55
CA ILE A 68 -4.26 -14.68 0.41
C ILE A 68 -5.01 -15.78 -0.35
N GLU A 69 -6.23 -16.10 0.07
CA GLU A 69 -7.09 -17.08 -0.61
C GLU A 69 -7.23 -16.73 -2.09
N TYR A 70 -7.46 -15.45 -2.43
CA TYR A 70 -7.60 -15.03 -3.81
C TYR A 70 -6.31 -15.17 -4.61
N ILE A 71 -5.19 -14.68 -4.08
CA ILE A 71 -3.89 -14.77 -4.75
C ILE A 71 -3.50 -16.23 -5.02
N SER A 72 -3.83 -17.14 -4.10
CA SER A 72 -3.58 -18.58 -4.28
C SER A 72 -4.36 -19.23 -5.44
N THR A 73 -5.39 -18.56 -5.96
CA THR A 73 -6.17 -19.03 -7.12
C THR A 73 -5.71 -18.45 -8.46
N LEU A 74 -4.73 -17.54 -8.44
CA LEU A 74 -4.23 -16.89 -9.66
C LEU A 74 -3.15 -17.76 -10.30
N ASP A 75 -3.47 -18.37 -11.44
CA ASP A 75 -2.53 -19.19 -12.20
C ASP A 75 -1.59 -18.34 -13.07
N ASP A 76 -2.04 -17.15 -13.47
CA ASP A 76 -1.34 -16.24 -14.36
C ASP A 76 -0.84 -14.97 -13.66
N ARG A 77 0.25 -14.40 -14.20
CA ARG A 77 0.74 -13.05 -13.83
C ARG A 77 1.05 -12.90 -12.34
N LEU A 78 1.37 -13.99 -11.64
CA LEU A 78 1.68 -13.99 -10.21
C LEU A 78 2.78 -12.97 -9.86
N ASN A 79 3.77 -12.78 -10.75
CA ASN A 79 4.86 -11.82 -10.56
C ASN A 79 4.36 -10.37 -10.41
N ILE A 80 3.45 -9.90 -11.27
CA ILE A 80 2.91 -8.54 -11.11
C ILE A 80 1.88 -8.45 -9.97
N ASN A 81 1.09 -9.51 -9.77
CA ASN A 81 0.11 -9.55 -8.69
C ASN A 81 0.78 -9.54 -7.30
N ALA A 82 1.93 -10.21 -7.14
CA ALA A 82 2.69 -10.23 -5.89
C ALA A 82 3.23 -8.84 -5.55
N ARG A 83 3.78 -8.11 -6.53
CA ARG A 83 4.23 -6.71 -6.34
C ARG A 83 3.10 -5.79 -5.92
N VAL A 84 1.96 -5.86 -6.62
CA VAL A 84 0.78 -5.05 -6.28
C VAL A 84 0.27 -5.40 -4.89
N ALA A 85 0.14 -6.69 -4.58
CA ALA A 85 -0.30 -7.16 -3.28
C ALA A 85 0.63 -6.71 -2.16
N PHE A 86 1.94 -6.70 -2.38
CA PHE A 86 2.91 -6.30 -1.37
C PHE A 86 2.82 -4.81 -1.03
N ALA A 87 2.72 -3.96 -2.06
CA ALA A 87 2.49 -2.53 -1.84
C ALA A 87 1.17 -2.28 -1.10
N LEU A 88 0.09 -2.95 -1.50
CA LEU A 88 -1.21 -2.87 -0.80
C LEU A 88 -1.11 -3.36 0.65
N ALA A 89 -0.35 -4.43 0.89
CA ALA A 89 -0.19 -5.01 2.20
C ALA A 89 0.53 -4.03 3.13
N HIS A 90 1.64 -3.44 2.68
CA HIS A 90 2.35 -2.45 3.47
C HIS A 90 1.48 -1.22 3.78
N LEU A 91 0.78 -0.68 2.78
CA LEU A 91 -0.05 0.51 2.96
C LEU A 91 -1.25 0.31 3.89
N ASN A 92 -1.63 -0.95 4.15
CA ASN A 92 -2.69 -1.35 5.08
C ASN A 92 -2.17 -2.06 6.35
N ASP A 93 -0.85 -2.09 6.55
CA ASP A 93 -0.23 -2.81 7.68
C ASP A 93 -0.52 -4.33 7.72
N HIS A 94 -0.78 -4.96 6.57
CA HIS A 94 -1.10 -6.39 6.44
C HIS A 94 0.16 -7.28 6.49
N LEU A 95 0.74 -7.48 7.68
CA LEU A 95 1.98 -8.22 7.86
C LEU A 95 1.88 -9.70 7.47
N ILE A 96 0.75 -10.37 7.73
CA ILE A 96 0.57 -11.80 7.39
C ILE A 96 0.57 -11.96 5.86
N LEU A 97 -0.11 -11.06 5.15
CA LEU A 97 -0.06 -11.02 3.69
C LEU A 97 1.35 -10.76 3.16
N MET A 98 2.12 -9.84 3.77
CA MET A 98 3.52 -9.61 3.39
C MET A 98 4.38 -10.87 3.55
N GLU A 99 4.23 -11.59 4.67
CA GLU A 99 4.95 -12.84 4.93
C GLU A 99 4.58 -13.95 3.93
N TYR A 100 3.29 -14.09 3.62
CA TYR A 100 2.82 -15.01 2.59
C TYR A 100 3.43 -14.68 1.22
N LEU A 101 3.43 -13.40 0.84
CA LEU A 101 4.00 -12.94 -0.44
C LEU A 101 5.51 -13.19 -0.53
N HIS A 102 6.24 -12.99 0.56
CA HIS A 102 7.65 -13.38 0.65
C HIS A 102 7.82 -14.89 0.39
N GLU A 103 7.06 -15.75 1.04
CA GLU A 103 7.22 -17.20 0.89
C GLU A 103 6.87 -17.70 -0.52
N ILE A 104 5.82 -17.18 -1.17
CA ILE A 104 5.53 -17.57 -2.56
C ILE A 104 6.63 -17.09 -3.53
N CYS A 105 7.20 -15.89 -3.30
CA CYS A 105 8.28 -15.35 -4.12
C CYS A 105 9.57 -16.15 -3.95
N LYS A 106 9.91 -16.49 -2.71
CA LYS A 106 11.11 -17.25 -2.34
C LYS A 106 11.10 -18.65 -2.95
N ASN A 107 9.95 -19.31 -2.95
CA ASN A 107 9.80 -20.67 -3.46
C ASN A 107 9.52 -20.71 -4.98
N SER A 108 9.50 -19.57 -5.66
CA SER A 108 9.27 -19.49 -7.10
C SER A 108 10.49 -19.96 -7.90
N MET A 109 10.23 -20.61 -9.04
CA MET A 109 11.26 -20.96 -10.03
C MET A 109 11.73 -19.74 -10.84
N ASP A 110 10.95 -18.64 -10.85
CA ASP A 110 11.31 -17.37 -11.47
C ASP A 110 12.39 -16.64 -10.64
N LEU A 111 13.51 -16.31 -11.30
CA LEU A 111 14.63 -15.60 -10.68
C LEU A 111 14.22 -14.19 -10.21
N GLU A 112 13.38 -13.49 -10.94
CA GLU A 112 12.92 -12.15 -10.59
C GLU A 112 12.05 -12.19 -9.34
N MET A 113 11.15 -13.17 -9.25
CA MET A 113 10.35 -13.43 -8.05
C MET A 113 11.23 -13.67 -6.83
N ARG A 114 12.28 -14.49 -6.95
CA ARG A 114 13.21 -14.72 -5.83
C ARG A 114 13.92 -13.45 -5.39
N ARG A 115 14.29 -12.56 -6.32
CA ARG A 115 14.86 -11.24 -5.96
C ARG A 115 13.85 -10.36 -5.23
N PHE A 116 12.56 -10.40 -5.61
CA PHE A 116 11.52 -9.71 -4.83
C PHE A 116 11.39 -10.31 -3.43
N ALA A 117 11.55 -11.62 -3.27
CA ALA A 117 11.56 -12.25 -1.94
C ALA A 117 12.64 -11.64 -1.04
N ASP A 118 13.86 -11.46 -1.55
CA ASP A 118 14.96 -10.85 -0.81
C ASP A 118 14.60 -9.44 -0.31
N VAL A 119 14.03 -8.61 -1.21
CA VAL A 119 13.60 -7.25 -0.86
C VAL A 119 12.45 -7.26 0.13
N PHE A 120 11.43 -8.10 -0.09
CA PHE A 120 10.27 -8.22 0.78
C PHE A 120 10.65 -8.68 2.18
N ASN A 121 11.63 -9.57 2.30
CA ASN A 121 12.15 -10.00 3.58
C ASN A 121 12.77 -8.83 4.37
N LEU A 122 13.44 -7.87 3.72
CA LEU A 122 13.99 -6.69 4.41
C LEU A 122 12.91 -5.78 5.00
N TYR A 123 11.77 -5.63 4.32
CA TYR A 123 10.61 -4.93 4.88
C TYR A 123 10.05 -5.64 6.12
N ILE A 124 9.89 -6.97 6.05
CA ILE A 124 9.40 -7.79 7.15
C ILE A 124 10.37 -7.72 8.35
N ASP A 125 11.67 -7.82 8.07
CA ASP A 125 12.73 -7.71 9.08
C ASP A 125 12.68 -6.37 9.82
N ARG A 126 12.50 -5.26 9.11
CA ARG A 126 12.28 -3.94 9.70
C ARG A 126 11.06 -3.93 10.62
N LEU A 127 9.92 -4.45 10.14
CA LEU A 127 8.66 -4.47 10.92
C LEU A 127 8.74 -5.38 12.15
N LYS A 128 9.54 -6.45 12.10
CA LYS A 128 9.82 -7.34 13.24
C LYS A 128 10.88 -6.80 14.21
N GLY A 129 11.33 -5.55 14.02
CA GLY A 129 12.24 -4.88 14.94
C GLY A 129 13.70 -5.31 14.81
N LYS A 130 14.12 -5.88 13.66
CA LYS A 130 15.56 -6.05 13.39
C LYS A 130 16.26 -4.69 13.32
N ASN A 131 17.58 -4.70 13.51
CA ASN A 131 18.39 -3.50 13.47
C ASN A 131 18.26 -2.78 12.11
N VAL A 132 17.61 -1.62 12.11
CA VAL A 132 17.32 -0.85 10.89
C VAL A 132 18.58 -0.42 10.12
N ARG A 133 19.73 -0.24 10.79
CA ARG A 133 21.00 0.06 10.11
C ARG A 133 21.54 -1.14 9.35
N GLU A 134 21.39 -2.34 9.89
CA GLU A 134 21.77 -3.58 9.20
C GLU A 134 20.86 -3.84 8.00
N VAL A 135 19.55 -3.62 8.16
CA VAL A 135 18.59 -3.68 7.05
C VAL A 135 18.99 -2.69 5.96
N TYR A 136 19.31 -1.43 6.32
CA TYR A 136 19.75 -0.40 5.36
C TYR A 136 21.00 -0.81 4.57
N LEU A 137 22.00 -1.40 5.23
CA LEU A 137 23.21 -1.91 4.57
C LEU A 137 22.89 -3.08 3.61
N ASN A 138 21.93 -3.93 3.95
CA ASN A 138 21.52 -5.03 3.09
C ASN A 138 20.75 -4.56 1.85
N ILE A 139 20.03 -3.43 1.93
CA ILE A 139 19.39 -2.81 0.75
C ILE A 139 20.42 -2.51 -0.34
N GLN A 140 21.58 -1.97 0.04
CA GLN A 140 22.62 -1.59 -0.91
C GLN A 140 23.13 -2.76 -1.75
N LYS A 141 23.04 -3.98 -1.23
CA LYS A 141 23.46 -5.22 -1.92
C LYS A 141 22.49 -5.66 -3.03
N MET A 142 21.26 -5.14 -3.02
CA MET A 142 20.21 -5.48 -3.99
C MET A 142 20.05 -4.46 -5.12
N ARG A 143 20.84 -3.37 -5.10
CA ARG A 143 20.82 -2.33 -6.12
C ARG A 143 21.37 -2.83 -7.46
N ASN A 144 20.93 -2.23 -8.57
CA ASN A 144 21.19 -2.64 -9.97
C ASN A 144 20.37 -3.85 -10.43
N SER A 145 19.08 -3.84 -10.14
CA SER A 145 18.13 -4.85 -10.63
C SER A 145 17.09 -4.19 -11.54
N ASN A 146 15.92 -4.80 -11.73
CA ASN A 146 14.82 -4.16 -12.44
C ASN A 146 14.31 -2.92 -11.68
N ALA A 147 13.58 -2.05 -12.38
CA ALA A 147 13.09 -0.79 -11.84
C ALA A 147 12.17 -0.96 -10.60
N ASP A 148 11.35 -2.00 -10.54
CA ASP A 148 10.49 -2.26 -9.38
C ASP A 148 11.29 -2.61 -8.12
N ILE A 149 12.33 -3.43 -8.24
CA ILE A 149 13.23 -3.75 -7.12
C ILE A 149 13.94 -2.49 -6.63
N GLU A 150 14.38 -1.63 -7.54
CA GLU A 150 14.98 -0.35 -7.19
C GLU A 150 13.99 0.57 -6.49
N ILE A 151 12.75 0.65 -6.97
CA ILE A 151 11.69 1.44 -6.32
C ILE A 151 11.40 0.91 -4.91
N PHE A 152 11.19 -0.40 -4.73
CA PHE A 152 11.00 -0.97 -3.39
C PHE A 152 12.21 -0.73 -2.49
N SER A 153 13.43 -0.86 -3.02
CA SER A 153 14.66 -0.60 -2.26
C SER A 153 14.77 0.87 -1.83
N ASP A 154 14.40 1.80 -2.70
CA ASP A 154 14.43 3.24 -2.43
C ASP A 154 13.31 3.64 -1.45
N ILE A 155 12.09 3.09 -1.59
CA ILE A 155 11.00 3.29 -0.63
C ILE A 155 11.39 2.74 0.76
N LEU A 156 11.97 1.54 0.83
CA LEU A 156 12.45 0.98 2.11
C LEU A 156 13.56 1.84 2.71
N SER A 157 14.45 2.39 1.88
CA SER A 157 15.48 3.33 2.33
C SER A 157 14.83 4.57 2.96
N MET A 158 13.81 5.16 2.32
CA MET A 158 13.06 6.30 2.87
C MET A 158 12.35 5.96 4.18
N LEU A 159 11.75 4.77 4.30
CA LEU A 159 11.14 4.31 5.55
C LEU A 159 12.15 4.20 6.70
N ILE A 160 13.33 3.63 6.44
CA ILE A 160 14.39 3.52 7.44
C ILE A 160 14.94 4.89 7.83
N LEU A 161 15.06 5.82 6.87
CA LEU A 161 15.43 7.21 7.13
C LEU A 161 14.43 7.89 8.08
N CYS A 162 13.12 7.65 7.89
CA CYS A 162 12.10 8.08 8.84
C CYS A 162 12.31 7.48 10.24
N ASP A 163 12.62 6.18 10.36
CA ASP A 163 12.86 5.53 11.66
C ASP A 163 14.10 6.08 12.37
N LEU A 164 15.14 6.43 11.60
CA LEU A 164 16.38 6.99 12.11
C LEU A 164 16.27 8.49 12.40
N GLY A 165 15.23 9.16 11.91
CA GLY A 165 15.10 10.61 11.95
C GLY A 165 16.10 11.35 11.07
N ASP A 166 16.67 10.68 10.06
CA ASP A 166 17.63 11.25 9.11
C ASP A 166 16.95 11.51 7.77
N PHE A 167 16.67 12.77 7.46
CA PHE A 167 15.91 13.14 6.26
C PHE A 167 16.79 13.68 5.12
N GLY A 168 18.11 13.73 5.30
CA GLY A 168 19.01 14.42 4.36
C GLY A 168 19.08 13.80 2.96
N LEU A 169 18.73 12.52 2.83
CA LEU A 169 18.79 11.79 1.56
C LEU A 169 17.41 11.55 0.92
N MET A 170 16.33 12.02 1.54
CA MET A 170 14.94 11.72 1.12
C MET A 170 14.64 12.17 -0.31
N GLU A 171 15.10 13.38 -0.68
CA GLU A 171 14.85 13.94 -2.02
C GLU A 171 15.49 13.09 -3.11
N GLY A 172 16.75 12.68 -2.93
CA GLY A 172 17.45 11.85 -3.91
C GLY A 172 16.80 10.46 -4.09
N TYR A 173 16.19 9.90 -3.04
CA TYR A 173 15.39 8.68 -3.14
C TYR A 173 14.08 8.92 -3.91
N LYS A 174 13.35 9.98 -3.54
CA LYS A 174 12.10 10.40 -4.19
C LYS A 174 12.29 10.61 -5.70
N GLU A 175 13.29 11.38 -6.11
CA GLU A 175 13.53 11.69 -7.53
C GLU A 175 13.80 10.43 -8.36
N ARG A 176 14.58 9.48 -7.84
CA ARG A 176 14.82 8.20 -8.55
C ARG A 176 13.54 7.39 -8.73
N ILE A 177 12.71 7.31 -7.69
CA ILE A 177 11.42 6.64 -7.75
C ILE A 177 10.51 7.31 -8.79
N GLU A 178 10.39 8.65 -8.74
CA GLU A 178 9.56 9.43 -9.66
C GLU A 178 10.02 9.26 -11.12
N ASN A 179 11.33 9.28 -11.37
CA ASN A 179 11.89 9.05 -12.70
C ASN A 179 11.58 7.64 -13.22
N ASN A 180 11.70 6.61 -12.37
CA ASN A 180 11.36 5.22 -12.76
C ASN A 180 9.84 5.06 -13.02
N ILE A 181 8.99 5.75 -12.26
CA ILE A 181 7.52 5.73 -12.48
C ILE A 181 7.14 6.45 -13.78
N ALA A 182 7.82 7.54 -14.12
CA ALA A 182 7.52 8.36 -15.30
C ALA A 182 7.86 7.66 -16.62
N ASP A 183 8.83 6.73 -16.62
CA ASP A 183 9.13 5.92 -17.80
C ASP A 183 8.13 4.74 -17.92
N ASP A 184 7.21 4.85 -18.89
CA ASP A 184 6.21 3.84 -19.19
C ASP A 184 6.77 2.46 -19.58
N LYS A 185 8.06 2.37 -19.91
CA LYS A 185 8.75 1.11 -20.21
C LYS A 185 9.28 0.41 -18.96
N LEU A 186 9.56 1.16 -17.89
CA LEU A 186 10.14 0.62 -16.66
C LEU A 186 9.07 0.10 -15.72
N VAL A 187 8.03 0.90 -15.46
CA VAL A 187 6.85 0.47 -14.70
C VAL A 187 5.68 0.45 -15.66
N THR A 188 5.16 -0.72 -16.00
CA THR A 188 4.05 -0.83 -16.97
C THR A 188 2.69 -0.92 -16.29
N ASN A 189 2.65 -1.40 -15.05
CA ASN A 189 1.42 -1.59 -14.31
C ASN A 189 0.92 -0.27 -13.69
N THR A 190 -0.28 0.14 -14.08
CA THR A 190 -0.88 1.41 -13.63
C THR A 190 -1.26 1.42 -12.15
N TYR A 191 -1.59 0.27 -11.56
CA TYR A 191 -1.84 0.17 -10.12
C TYR A 191 -0.54 0.41 -9.34
N LEU A 192 0.57 -0.22 -9.74
CA LEU A 192 1.87 0.01 -9.11
C LEU A 192 2.31 1.48 -9.20
N LYS A 193 2.19 2.11 -10.37
CA LYS A 193 2.49 3.55 -10.51
C LYS A 193 1.73 4.39 -9.49
N SER A 194 0.43 4.14 -9.38
CA SER A 194 -0.43 4.88 -8.46
C SER A 194 -0.06 4.63 -7.00
N LEU A 195 0.23 3.38 -6.63
CA LEU A 195 0.61 2.98 -5.27
C LEU A 195 1.97 3.53 -4.87
N TYR A 196 2.99 3.38 -5.72
CA TYR A 196 4.32 3.93 -5.48
C TYR A 196 4.28 5.46 -5.37
N GLY A 197 3.57 6.13 -6.28
CA GLY A 197 3.43 7.58 -6.27
C GLY A 197 2.76 8.09 -4.99
N PHE A 198 1.72 7.41 -4.51
CA PHE A 198 1.10 7.72 -3.23
C PHE A 198 2.06 7.51 -2.06
N TRP A 199 2.72 6.34 -2.01
CA TRP A 199 3.62 5.96 -0.93
C TRP A 199 4.84 6.88 -0.81
N VAL A 200 5.51 7.20 -1.92
CA VAL A 200 6.67 8.11 -1.93
C VAL A 200 6.27 9.52 -1.53
N LYS A 201 5.11 10.01 -1.98
CA LYS A 201 4.60 11.33 -1.65
C LYS A 201 4.24 11.44 -0.17
N GLU A 202 3.67 10.38 0.41
CA GLU A 202 3.40 10.28 1.85
C GLU A 202 4.69 10.43 2.67
N LEU A 203 5.74 9.69 2.31
CA LEU A 203 7.03 9.74 2.99
C LEU A 203 7.73 11.09 2.82
N TRP A 204 7.65 11.66 1.62
CA TRP A 204 8.19 12.98 1.32
C TRP A 204 7.49 14.08 2.12
N SER A 205 6.16 14.06 2.17
CA SER A 205 5.37 15.00 2.98
C SER A 205 5.84 14.96 4.45
N TYR A 206 6.15 13.77 4.99
CA TYR A 206 6.72 13.69 6.33
C TYR A 206 8.10 14.33 6.44
N SER A 207 9.00 14.09 5.48
CA SER A 207 10.31 14.75 5.51
C SER A 207 10.22 16.28 5.49
N ILE A 208 9.26 16.85 4.75
CA ILE A 208 9.00 18.30 4.74
C ILE A 208 8.56 18.79 6.12
N LEU A 209 7.66 18.05 6.78
CA LEU A 209 7.25 18.35 8.16
C LEU A 209 8.46 18.36 9.11
N ARG A 210 9.32 17.34 8.99
CA ARG A 210 10.52 17.20 9.83
C ARG A 210 11.61 18.22 9.51
N GLY A 211 11.60 18.77 8.30
CA GLY A 211 12.37 19.96 7.90
C GLY A 211 11.79 21.29 8.39
N ASN A 212 10.72 21.27 9.19
CA ASN A 212 10.04 22.45 9.73
C ASN A 212 9.46 23.39 8.66
N ASN A 213 9.10 22.87 7.48
CA ASN A 213 8.44 23.64 6.43
C ASN A 213 6.92 23.39 6.45
N SER A 214 6.25 24.04 7.42
CA SER A 214 4.82 23.83 7.69
C SER A 214 3.91 24.15 6.50
N LEU A 215 4.20 25.22 5.75
CA LEU A 215 3.38 25.65 4.63
C LEU A 215 3.37 24.60 3.51
N GLU A 216 4.56 24.12 3.14
CA GLU A 216 4.69 23.10 2.12
C GLU A 216 4.12 21.76 2.58
N PHE A 217 4.33 21.39 3.84
CA PHE A 217 3.72 20.19 4.43
C PHE A 217 2.18 20.22 4.29
N VAL A 218 1.54 21.34 4.64
CA VAL A 218 0.08 21.48 4.53
C VAL A 218 -0.40 21.27 3.09
N ARG A 219 0.35 21.79 2.11
CA ARG A 219 0.03 21.57 0.69
C ARG A 219 0.15 20.09 0.32
N GLU A 220 1.31 19.48 0.56
CA GLU A 220 1.57 18.09 0.16
C GLU A 220 0.63 17.10 0.86
N ASN A 221 0.43 17.27 2.17
CA ASN A 221 -0.47 16.46 2.97
C ASN A 221 -1.94 16.67 2.58
N GLY A 222 -2.31 17.90 2.20
CA GLY A 222 -3.64 18.21 1.66
C GLY A 222 -3.90 17.50 0.32
N GLU A 223 -2.92 17.48 -0.58
CA GLU A 223 -3.03 16.77 -1.86
C GLU A 223 -3.15 15.25 -1.67
N LEU A 224 -2.41 14.66 -0.72
CA LEU A 224 -2.52 13.23 -0.39
C LEU A 224 -3.96 12.83 0.02
N ARG A 225 -4.70 13.72 0.69
CA ARG A 225 -6.10 13.48 1.09
C ARG A 225 -7.09 13.46 -0.08
N THR A 226 -6.67 13.96 -1.25
CA THR A 226 -7.47 13.89 -2.48
C THR A 226 -7.23 12.59 -3.25
N TYR A 227 -6.36 11.70 -2.75
CA TYR A 227 -6.11 10.42 -3.39
C TYR A 227 -7.40 9.59 -3.47
N LYS A 228 -7.74 9.15 -4.70
CA LYS A 228 -9.05 8.57 -5.03
C LYS A 228 -9.47 7.38 -4.17
N ASP A 229 -8.50 6.61 -3.67
CA ASP A 229 -8.72 5.40 -2.88
C ASP A 229 -8.25 5.62 -1.41
N ILE A 230 -8.17 6.85 -0.90
CA ILE A 230 -7.67 7.11 0.48
C ILE A 230 -8.45 6.34 1.55
N ASN A 231 -9.77 6.19 1.39
CA ASN A 231 -10.62 5.43 2.31
C ASN A 231 -10.34 3.91 2.29
N PHE A 232 -9.58 3.42 1.31
CA PHE A 232 -9.08 2.05 1.25
C PHE A 232 -7.74 1.88 1.97
N PHE A 233 -7.14 2.97 2.48
CA PHE A 233 -5.90 2.95 3.24
C PHE A 233 -6.10 3.62 4.62
N PRO A 234 -6.91 3.03 5.51
CA PRO A 234 -7.23 3.63 6.81
C PRO A 234 -5.99 3.91 7.67
N VAL A 235 -4.96 3.06 7.58
CA VAL A 235 -3.66 3.28 8.25
C VAL A 235 -2.98 4.54 7.74
N MET A 236 -2.98 4.75 6.42
CA MET A 236 -2.38 5.93 5.80
C MET A 236 -3.19 7.19 6.12
N GLU A 237 -4.52 7.12 6.11
CA GLU A 237 -5.37 8.23 6.54
C GLU A 237 -5.07 8.64 8.00
N ALA A 238 -4.92 7.66 8.89
CA ALA A 238 -4.53 7.90 10.28
C ALA A 238 -3.15 8.57 10.37
N LEU A 239 -2.16 8.12 9.59
CA LEU A 239 -0.82 8.75 9.54
C LEU A 239 -0.89 10.22 9.08
N LEU A 240 -1.68 10.52 8.05
CA LEU A 240 -1.89 11.91 7.59
C LEU A 240 -2.52 12.78 8.69
N ASN A 241 -3.46 12.22 9.48
CA ASN A 241 -4.08 12.92 10.62
C ASN A 241 -3.09 13.18 11.74
N ILE A 242 -2.31 12.17 12.15
CA ILE A 242 -1.29 12.29 13.20
C ILE A 242 -0.26 13.37 12.83
N ARG A 243 0.27 13.33 11.60
CA ARG A 243 1.25 14.33 11.12
C ARG A 243 0.67 15.73 11.02
N SER A 244 -0.60 15.85 10.65
CA SER A 244 -1.31 17.14 10.68
C SER A 244 -1.42 17.68 12.10
N GLY A 245 -1.64 16.80 13.08
CA GLY A 245 -1.60 17.13 14.51
C GLY A 245 -0.21 17.57 14.96
N GLU A 246 0.85 16.83 14.58
CA GLU A 246 2.25 17.13 14.88
C GLU A 246 2.64 18.53 14.39
N ASN A 247 2.27 18.88 13.16
CA ASN A 247 2.51 20.20 12.57
C ASN A 247 1.91 21.37 13.38
N LEU A 248 0.84 21.11 14.14
CA LEU A 248 0.14 22.11 14.94
C LEU A 248 0.52 22.08 16.42
N MET A 249 1.32 21.09 16.85
CA MET A 249 1.54 20.79 18.27
C MET A 249 2.09 21.98 19.07
N PHE A 250 2.92 22.82 18.44
CA PHE A 250 3.53 23.99 19.08
C PHE A 250 2.85 25.32 18.73
N SER A 251 1.83 25.33 17.87
CA SER A 251 1.14 26.56 17.42
C SER A 251 -0.32 26.63 17.86
N ASP A 252 -1.04 25.51 17.91
CA ASP A 252 -2.43 25.45 18.35
C ASP A 252 -2.74 24.07 18.97
N TYR A 253 -2.60 23.98 20.30
CA TYR A 253 -2.81 22.74 21.05
C TYR A 253 -4.22 22.15 20.87
N LYS A 254 -5.26 23.00 20.82
CA LYS A 254 -6.65 22.54 20.66
C LYS A 254 -6.86 21.93 19.29
N LYS A 255 -6.37 22.62 18.25
CA LYS A 255 -6.50 22.15 16.87
C LYS A 255 -5.61 20.93 16.58
N SER A 256 -4.41 20.89 17.16
CA SER A 256 -3.54 19.71 17.13
C SER A 256 -4.27 18.47 17.66
N GLY A 257 -4.87 18.59 18.85
CA GLY A 257 -5.65 17.51 19.45
C GLY A 257 -6.89 17.10 18.65
N SER A 258 -7.60 18.05 18.01
CA SER A 258 -8.79 17.70 17.21
C SER A 258 -8.45 17.00 15.90
N VAL A 259 -7.37 17.39 15.22
CA VAL A 259 -6.99 16.81 13.93
C VAL A 259 -6.33 15.44 14.13
N ALA A 260 -5.59 15.25 15.22
CA ALA A 260 -5.04 13.94 15.58
C ALA A 260 -6.11 12.91 16.01
N LYS A 261 -7.25 13.38 16.55
CA LYS A 261 -8.35 12.56 17.09
C LYS A 261 -9.51 12.32 16.12
N LEU A 262 -9.32 12.40 14.80
CA LEU A 262 -10.32 11.91 13.85
C LEU A 262 -10.35 10.36 13.91
N GLU A 263 -10.81 9.85 15.06
CA GLU A 263 -11.12 8.47 15.38
C GLU A 263 -12.63 8.28 15.22
N LYS A 264 -13.02 7.77 14.06
CA LYS A 264 -14.01 6.70 14.00
C LYS A 264 -13.45 5.67 13.03
N ILE A 265 -12.59 4.80 13.55
CA ILE A 265 -12.37 3.46 12.99
C ILE A 265 -13.50 2.59 13.53
#